data_AF-A0A9P9GL01-F1
#
_entry.id   AF-A0A9P9GL01-F1
#
_cell.length_a   1.000
_cell.length_b   1.000
_cell.length_c   1.000
_cell.angle_alpha   90.00
_cell.angle_beta   90.00
_cell.angle_gamma   90.00
#
_symmetry.space_group_name_H-M   'P 1'
#
loop_
_entity.id
_entity.type
_entity.pdbx_description
1 polymer ?
#
loop_
_entity_poly.entity_id
_entity_poly.type
_entity_poly.pdbx_seq_one_letter_code
_entity_poly.pdbx_strand_id
1 'polypeptide(L)'
;ILESETTRHLHFVGIPPVTVLLMPINVSIQCQRNRPWQQNDVSQKGLPCAASFACTDYKVQSRMPKRVAPEPRGTRTTDVDGRVVLSQCDPYSLYMQLSRCRTLDGIMLLSKVRERDLV
;
A
#
# COMPACT_ATOMS: atom_id res chain seq x y z
N ILE A 1 -0.12 13.44 -22.98
CA ILE A 1 1.15 14.09 -23.41
C ILE A 1 2.01 14.20 -22.15
N LEU A 2 3.35 14.29 -22.24
CA LEU A 2 4.22 14.53 -21.08
C LEU A 2 3.92 15.93 -20.50
N GLU A 3 2.82 16.04 -19.74
CA GLU A 3 2.27 17.30 -19.25
C GLU A 3 2.95 17.68 -17.94
N SER A 4 4.20 18.14 -18.05
CA SER A 4 4.85 18.96 -17.05
C SER A 4 5.16 20.32 -17.66
N GLU A 5 4.96 21.38 -16.89
CA GLU A 5 5.26 22.76 -17.29
C GLU A 5 6.73 22.91 -17.72
N THR A 6 7.63 22.18 -17.07
CA THR A 6 9.07 22.15 -17.36
C THR A 6 9.44 21.43 -18.67
N THR A 7 8.59 20.54 -19.18
CA THR A 7 8.86 19.76 -20.41
C THR A 7 7.98 20.19 -21.59
N ARG A 8 7.20 21.27 -21.44
CA ARG A 8 6.23 21.76 -22.44
C ARG A 8 6.84 22.06 -23.82
N HIS A 9 8.12 22.42 -23.87
CA HIS A 9 8.82 22.79 -25.12
C HIS A 9 9.80 21.71 -25.63
N LEU A 10 9.84 20.54 -24.99
CA LEU A 10 10.73 19.46 -25.40
C LEU A 10 9.99 18.45 -26.28
N HIS A 11 10.55 18.15 -27.46
CA HIS A 11 10.02 17.12 -28.35
C HIS A 11 10.86 15.85 -28.24
N PHE A 12 10.30 14.84 -27.58
CA PHE A 12 10.97 13.54 -27.44
C PHE A 12 10.56 12.61 -28.58
N VAL A 13 11.47 12.39 -29.53
CA VAL A 13 11.26 11.47 -30.67
C VAL A 13 11.20 10.03 -30.16
N GLY A 14 10.18 9.27 -30.55
CA GLY A 14 10.03 7.85 -30.19
C GLY A 14 9.28 7.57 -28.88
N ILE A 15 8.80 8.60 -28.18
CA ILE A 15 7.95 8.41 -27.00
C ILE A 15 6.48 8.29 -27.41
N PRO A 16 5.77 7.20 -27.05
CA PRO A 16 4.35 7.04 -27.38
C PRO A 16 3.49 8.18 -26.81
N PRO A 17 2.40 8.57 -27.51
CA PRO A 17 1.35 9.41 -26.93
C PRO A 17 0.90 8.80 -25.59
N VAL A 18 0.61 9.64 -24.59
CA VAL A 18 0.20 9.25 -23.21
C VAL A 18 1.35 8.87 -22.27
N THR A 19 2.62 8.90 -22.71
CA THR A 19 3.74 8.77 -21.77
C THR A 19 3.75 9.94 -20.77
N VAL A 20 3.94 9.64 -19.48
CA VAL A 20 4.05 10.61 -18.37
C VAL A 20 5.45 10.48 -17.74
N LEU A 21 6.15 11.60 -17.55
CA LEU A 21 7.44 11.65 -16.86
C LEU A 21 7.17 11.98 -15.41
N LEU A 22 7.49 11.05 -14.53
CA LEU A 22 7.41 11.27 -13.10
C LEU A 22 8.74 11.86 -12.61
N MET A 23 8.66 13.01 -11.95
CA MET A 23 9.81 13.64 -11.31
C MET A 23 9.77 13.42 -9.80
N PRO A 24 10.93 13.27 -9.12
CA PRO A 24 10.95 13.17 -7.67
C PRO A 24 10.37 14.43 -7.02
N ILE A 25 9.48 14.22 -6.06
CA ILE A 25 8.95 15.27 -5.20
C ILE A 25 9.71 15.26 -3.87
N ASN A 26 9.74 16.41 -3.20
CA ASN A 26 10.25 16.53 -1.84
C ASN A 26 9.08 16.82 -0.90
N VAL A 27 8.96 16.03 0.17
CA VAL A 27 7.99 16.26 1.25
C VAL A 27 8.77 16.51 2.52
N SER A 28 8.49 17.63 3.19
CA SER A 28 9.15 18.00 4.44
C SER A 28 8.13 18.18 5.57
N ILE A 29 8.45 17.65 6.74
CA ILE A 29 7.73 17.89 7.98
C ILE A 29 8.64 18.74 8.87
N GLN A 30 8.21 19.98 9.08
CA GLN A 30 8.89 20.92 9.97
C GLN A 30 8.78 20.46 11.42
N CYS A 31 9.81 20.73 12.21
CA CYS A 31 9.78 20.55 13.66
C CYS A 31 8.65 21.39 14.27
N GLN A 32 7.95 20.84 15.27
CA GLN A 32 6.80 21.48 15.92
C GLN A 32 6.95 21.39 17.42
N ARG A 33 6.62 22.47 18.15
CA ARG A 33 6.66 22.50 19.63
C ARG A 33 5.81 21.40 20.28
N ASN A 34 4.71 21.01 19.64
CA ASN A 34 3.81 19.96 20.14
C ASN A 34 4.35 18.52 19.91
N ARG A 35 5.51 18.37 19.26
CA ARG A 35 6.17 17.07 19.02
C ARG A 35 7.58 17.10 19.62
N PRO A 36 7.71 17.01 20.95
CA PRO A 36 9.01 17.15 21.64
C PRO A 36 10.03 16.07 21.24
N TRP A 37 9.56 14.93 20.70
CA TRP A 37 10.42 13.86 20.18
C TRP A 37 11.01 14.17 18.78
N GLN A 38 10.43 15.11 18.03
CA GLN A 38 10.95 15.53 16.73
C GLN A 38 11.89 16.72 16.95
N GLN A 39 13.19 16.46 17.05
CA GLN A 39 14.17 17.53 17.28
C GLN A 39 14.53 18.31 16.01
N ASN A 40 14.38 17.68 14.83
CA ASN A 40 14.78 18.25 13.55
C ASN A 40 13.65 18.17 12.51
N ASP A 41 13.75 19.01 11.49
CA ASP A 41 12.96 18.83 10.27
C ASP A 41 13.31 17.50 9.61
N VAL A 42 12.29 16.84 9.06
CA VAL A 42 12.46 15.59 8.31
C VAL A 42 12.04 15.86 6.88
N SER A 43 12.89 15.50 5.92
CA SER A 43 12.56 15.57 4.50
C SER A 43 12.75 14.22 3.82
N GLN A 44 11.87 13.92 2.86
CA GLN A 44 11.96 12.75 2.02
C GLN A 44 11.80 13.17 0.57
N LYS A 45 12.82 12.84 -0.24
CA LYS A 45 12.77 13.00 -1.70
C LYS A 45 12.54 11.64 -2.35
N GLY A 46 11.55 11.55 -3.23
CA GLY A 46 11.22 10.30 -3.91
C GLY A 46 10.22 10.50 -5.03
N LEU A 47 10.04 9.48 -5.86
CA LEU A 47 9.01 9.52 -6.89
C LEU A 47 7.62 9.46 -6.23
N PRO A 48 6.64 10.25 -6.71
CA PRO A 48 5.27 10.25 -6.19
C PRO A 48 4.46 9.03 -6.69
N CYS A 49 5.06 7.85 -6.66
CA CYS A 49 4.42 6.61 -7.11
C CYS A 49 4.84 5.44 -6.23
N ALA A 50 3.94 4.47 -6.10
CA ALA A 50 4.21 3.18 -5.49
C ALA A 50 3.67 2.09 -6.39
N ALA A 51 4.32 0.92 -6.38
CA ALA A 51 3.74 -0.27 -6.99
C ALA A 51 2.38 -0.57 -6.36
N SER A 52 1.37 -0.87 -7.19
CA SER A 52 -0.02 -1.03 -6.74
C SER A 52 -0.59 -2.43 -6.93
N PHE A 53 0.24 -3.41 -7.25
CA PHE A 53 -0.20 -4.81 -7.41
C PHE A 53 -0.36 -5.53 -6.07
N ALA A 54 0.33 -5.05 -5.03
CA ALA A 54 0.21 -5.50 -3.65
C ALA A 54 0.04 -4.28 -2.75
N CYS A 55 -1.01 -4.29 -1.92
CA CYS A 55 -1.37 -3.15 -1.09
C CYS A 55 -1.82 -3.65 0.28
N THR A 56 -1.55 -2.85 1.31
CA THR A 56 -2.21 -3.04 2.60
C THR A 56 -3.70 -2.75 2.46
N ASP A 57 -4.49 -3.37 3.32
CA ASP A 57 -5.94 -3.13 3.48
C ASP A 57 -6.30 -1.64 3.56
N TYR A 58 -5.52 -0.85 4.31
CA TYR A 58 -5.71 0.60 4.40
C TYR A 58 -5.56 1.32 3.04
N LYS A 59 -4.60 0.89 2.22
CA LYS A 59 -4.33 1.51 0.90
C LYS A 59 -5.37 1.12 -0.16
N VAL A 60 -6.20 0.10 0.08
CA VAL A 60 -7.27 -0.35 -0.83
C VAL A 60 -8.67 0.03 -0.35
N GLN A 61 -8.81 0.76 0.76
CA GLN A 61 -10.10 1.13 1.36
C GLN A 61 -11.07 1.88 0.41
N SER A 62 -10.57 2.61 -0.58
CA SER A 62 -11.39 3.31 -1.57
C SER A 62 -11.53 2.57 -2.91
N ARG A 63 -10.99 1.35 -3.02
CA ARG A 63 -10.92 0.59 -4.28
C ARG A 63 -11.82 -0.65 -4.23
N MET A 64 -12.38 -0.98 -5.39
CA MET A 64 -13.22 -2.16 -5.63
C MET A 64 -12.61 -3.01 -6.76
N PRO A 65 -11.51 -3.74 -6.50
CA PRO A 65 -10.88 -4.61 -7.49
C PRO A 65 -11.79 -5.78 -7.92
N LYS A 66 -11.71 -6.15 -9.20
CA LYS A 66 -12.44 -7.31 -9.75
C LYS A 66 -11.91 -8.65 -9.22
N ARG A 67 -10.63 -8.70 -8.87
CA ARG A 67 -9.96 -9.86 -8.31
C ARG A 67 -9.01 -9.43 -7.21
N VAL A 68 -8.95 -10.20 -6.13
CA VAL A 68 -8.08 -9.96 -4.98
C VAL A 68 -7.43 -11.26 -4.54
N ALA A 69 -6.19 -11.15 -4.08
CA ALA A 69 -5.48 -12.25 -3.48
C ALA A 69 -5.08 -11.89 -2.04
N PRO A 70 -6.01 -11.91 -1.06
CA PRO A 70 -5.69 -11.56 0.31
C PRO A 70 -4.78 -12.61 0.94
N GLU A 71 -3.82 -12.14 1.73
CA GLU A 71 -3.02 -12.95 2.63
C GLU A 71 -3.54 -12.75 4.06
N PRO A 72 -4.44 -13.62 4.55
CA PRO A 72 -4.96 -13.54 5.91
C PRO A 72 -3.89 -14.05 6.88
N ARG A 73 -2.93 -13.19 7.20
CA ARG A 73 -1.90 -13.42 8.21
C ARG A 73 -1.86 -12.26 9.19
N GLY A 74 -1.70 -12.58 10.46
CA GLY A 74 -1.38 -11.58 11.46
C GLY A 74 -0.05 -10.89 11.17
N THR A 75 0.04 -9.60 11.49
CA THR A 75 1.21 -8.76 11.24
C THR A 75 2.42 -9.09 12.13
N ARG A 76 2.24 -9.90 13.18
CA ARG A 76 3.29 -10.28 14.12
C ARG A 76 3.59 -11.77 14.06
N THR A 77 4.89 -12.08 14.08
CA THR A 77 5.42 -13.41 14.39
C THR A 77 5.84 -13.44 15.86
N THR A 78 5.22 -14.30 16.66
CA THR A 78 5.64 -14.56 18.04
C THR A 78 6.34 -15.91 18.09
N ASP A 79 7.51 -15.94 18.72
CA ASP A 79 8.15 -17.19 19.08
C ASP A 79 7.45 -17.76 20.33
N VAL A 80 6.80 -18.90 20.16
CA VAL A 80 6.23 -19.68 21.25
C VAL A 80 6.92 -21.04 21.21
N ASP A 81 7.69 -21.36 22.24
CA ASP A 81 8.44 -22.61 22.37
C ASP A 81 9.37 -22.93 21.19
N GLY A 82 10.04 -21.92 20.63
CA GLY A 82 10.94 -22.08 19.48
C GLY A 82 10.23 -22.17 18.13
N ARG A 83 8.89 -22.00 18.10
CA ARG A 83 8.08 -21.99 16.89
C ARG A 83 7.62 -20.59 16.56
N VAL A 84 7.89 -20.17 15.33
CA VAL A 84 7.35 -18.92 14.77
C VAL A 84 5.86 -19.09 14.53
N VAL A 85 5.03 -18.56 15.43
CA VAL A 85 3.58 -18.55 15.31
C VAL A 85 3.12 -17.18 14.83
N LEU A 86 2.39 -17.16 13.71
CA LEU A 86 1.72 -15.95 13.23
C LEU A 86 0.57 -15.57 14.16
N SER A 87 0.49 -14.29 14.54
CA SER A 87 -0.60 -13.75 15.34
C SER A 87 -1.96 -13.94 14.66
N GLN A 88 -3.04 -13.81 15.43
CA GLN A 88 -4.40 -13.79 14.92
C GLN A 88 -4.57 -12.62 13.94
N CYS A 89 -5.42 -12.79 12.93
CA CYS A 89 -5.86 -11.67 12.09
C CYS A 89 -6.76 -10.74 12.90
N ASP A 90 -6.57 -9.43 12.74
CA ASP A 90 -7.54 -8.46 13.25
C ASP A 90 -8.88 -8.62 12.49
N PRO A 91 -10.01 -8.82 13.17
CA PRO A 91 -11.31 -9.07 12.52
C PRO A 91 -11.73 -7.96 11.55
N TYR A 92 -11.42 -6.70 11.88
CA TYR A 92 -11.75 -5.57 11.02
C TYR A 92 -10.93 -5.58 9.72
N SER A 93 -9.63 -5.87 9.83
CA SER A 93 -8.72 -6.03 8.69
C SER A 93 -9.16 -7.18 7.77
N LEU A 94 -9.57 -8.32 8.35
CA LEU A 94 -10.08 -9.46 7.57
C LEU A 94 -11.37 -9.09 6.82
N TYR A 95 -12.34 -8.49 7.52
CA TYR A 95 -13.57 -7.98 6.91
C TYR A 95 -13.26 -6.98 5.79
N MET A 96 -12.36 -6.04 6.04
CA MET A 96 -11.95 -5.02 5.08
C MET A 96 -11.36 -5.62 3.81
N GLN A 97 -10.53 -6.67 3.91
CA GLN A 97 -9.93 -7.34 2.77
C GLN A 97 -10.94 -8.15 1.95
N LEU A 98 -11.80 -8.93 2.63
CA LEU A 98 -12.79 -9.77 1.97
C LEU A 98 -13.90 -8.95 1.30
N SER A 99 -14.30 -7.83 1.90
CA SER A 99 -15.31 -6.91 1.35
C SER A 99 -14.83 -6.10 0.13
N ARG A 100 -13.54 -6.16 -0.24
CA ARG A 100 -13.02 -5.44 -1.42
C ARG A 100 -13.50 -6.02 -2.75
N CYS A 101 -13.93 -7.28 -2.77
CA CYS A 101 -14.40 -7.94 -3.98
C CYS A 101 -15.89 -8.23 -3.89
N ARG A 102 -16.63 -8.02 -4.99
CA ARG A 102 -18.08 -8.18 -5.03
C ARG A 102 -18.55 -9.64 -5.14
N THR A 103 -17.65 -10.55 -5.49
CA THR A 103 -17.96 -11.94 -5.81
C THR A 103 -16.92 -12.85 -5.16
N LEU A 104 -17.36 -13.97 -4.58
CA LEU A 104 -16.45 -14.96 -4.00
C LEU A 104 -15.46 -15.53 -5.03
N ASP A 105 -15.89 -15.73 -6.28
CA ASP A 105 -15.02 -16.18 -7.39
C ASP A 105 -13.87 -15.21 -7.70
N GLY A 106 -13.99 -13.95 -7.28
CA GLY A 106 -12.96 -12.95 -7.43
C GLY A 106 -11.93 -12.96 -6.29
N ILE A 107 -12.12 -13.79 -5.27
CA ILE A 107 -11.26 -13.86 -4.08
C ILE A 107 -10.43 -15.13 -4.13
N MET A 108 -9.10 -14.97 -4.14
CA MET A 108 -8.15 -16.07 -4.06
C MET A 108 -7.34 -15.97 -2.77
N LEU A 109 -7.66 -16.77 -1.76
CA LEU A 109 -6.89 -16.75 -0.51
C LEU A 109 -5.49 -17.32 -0.75
N LEU A 110 -4.45 -16.53 -0.43
CA LEU A 110 -3.05 -16.96 -0.57
C LEU A 110 -2.64 -17.98 0.50
N SER A 111 -3.42 -18.12 1.56
CA SER A 111 -3.20 -19.07 2.64
C SER A 111 -4.54 -19.53 3.18
N LYS A 112 -4.61 -20.78 3.69
CA LYS A 112 -5.81 -21.29 4.36
C LYS A 112 -6.11 -20.45 5.60
N VAL A 113 -7.32 -19.93 5.70
CA VAL A 113 -7.82 -19.21 6.89
C VAL A 113 -7.87 -20.20 8.06
N ARG A 114 -7.38 -19.80 9.22
CA ARG A 114 -7.42 -20.62 10.43
C ARG A 114 -8.73 -20.34 11.17
N GLU A 115 -9.26 -21.32 11.87
CA GLU A 115 -10.51 -21.16 12.64
C GLU A 115 -10.44 -20.00 13.63
N ARG A 116 -9.29 -19.82 14.30
CA ARG A 116 -9.04 -18.68 15.19
C ARG A 116 -9.09 -17.31 14.51
N ASP A 117 -9.02 -17.22 13.19
CA ASP A 117 -9.09 -15.94 12.47
C ASP A 117 -10.53 -15.51 12.13
N LEU A 118 -11.54 -16.35 12.40
CA LEU A 118 -12.96 -16.13 12.05
C LEU A 118 -13.89 -15.95 13.27
N VAL A 119 -13.32 -15.73 14.46
CA VAL A 119 -14.02 -15.66 15.76
C VAL A 119 -15.03 -14.51 15.81
#